data_AF-A0AAN9XK92-F1
#
_entry.id   AF-A0AAN9XK92-F1
#
_cell.length_a   1.000
_cell.length_b   1.000
_cell.length_c   1.000
_cell.angle_alpha   90.00
_cell.angle_beta   90.00
_cell.angle_gamma   90.00
#
_symmetry.space_group_name_H-M   'P 1'
#
loop_
_entity.id
_entity.type
_entity.pdbx_description
1 polymer ?
#
loop_
_entity_poly.entity_id
_entity_poly.type
_entity_poly.pdbx_seq_one_letter_code
_entity_poly.pdbx_strand_id
1 'polypeptide(L)'
;MRLEKCWFCSSTIYPGHGIQFVRNDAKIFRFCRSKCHKNFKMKRNPRKVKWTKAYRRVHGKDMTQDSTFEFERKRNRPERYDRNLAENVLKAIPKINKIRSAREERHHKNRMKGKKEKLQKEAMKELEQGISLVKAPSVLQEDPSLTLPKIKVKVSQKQSEENHAMEE
;
A
#
# COMPACT_ATOMS: atom_id res chain seq x y z
N MET A 1 13.42 6.88 -21.61
CA MET A 1 13.10 5.61 -20.89
C MET A 1 11.71 5.74 -20.27
N ARG A 2 10.81 4.76 -20.44
CA ARG A 2 9.42 4.86 -19.93
C ARG A 2 9.15 3.77 -18.90
N LEU A 3 8.60 4.18 -17.76
CA LEU A 3 8.07 3.27 -16.76
C LEU A 3 6.66 2.86 -17.14
N GLU A 4 6.45 1.56 -17.33
CA GLU A 4 5.15 1.03 -17.72
C GLU A 4 4.39 0.48 -16.50
N LYS A 5 3.07 0.36 -16.62
CA LYS A 5 2.25 -0.27 -15.58
C LYS A 5 1.92 -1.69 -15.98
N CYS A 6 2.05 -2.61 -15.04
CA CYS A 6 1.62 -3.99 -15.25
C CYS A 6 0.11 -4.09 -15.42
N TRP A 7 -0.32 -4.85 -16.41
CA TRP A 7 -1.73 -5.06 -16.69
C TRP A 7 -2.49 -5.73 -15.52
N PHE A 8 -1.85 -6.66 -14.81
CA PHE A 8 -2.49 -7.42 -13.73
C PHE A 8 -2.36 -6.77 -12.35
N CYS A 9 -1.11 -6.44 -11.96
CA CYS A 9 -0.79 -5.92 -10.62
C CYS A 9 -0.95 -4.38 -10.51
N SER A 10 -0.91 -3.66 -11.65
CA SER A 10 -0.74 -2.20 -11.75
C SER A 10 0.53 -1.65 -11.09
N SER A 11 1.46 -2.50 -10.68
CA SER A 11 2.80 -2.07 -10.25
C SER A 11 3.62 -1.53 -11.42
N THR A 12 4.59 -0.68 -11.09
CA THR A 12 5.55 -0.13 -12.05
C THR A 12 6.48 -1.23 -12.58
N ILE A 13 6.75 -1.19 -13.88
CA ILE A 13 7.68 -2.06 -14.60
C ILE A 13 8.85 -1.19 -15.06
N TYR A 14 10.03 -1.52 -14.56
CA TYR A 14 11.28 -0.93 -15.02
C TYR A 14 11.77 -1.66 -16.27
N PRO A 15 12.54 -1.01 -17.16
CA PRO A 15 13.16 -1.64 -18.31
C PRO A 15 14.04 -2.82 -17.90
N GLY A 16 14.06 -3.86 -18.74
CA GLY A 16 14.74 -5.13 -18.44
C GLY A 16 13.97 -6.06 -17.49
N HIS A 17 12.86 -5.61 -16.91
CA HIS A 17 12.03 -6.44 -16.02
C HIS A 17 10.71 -6.88 -16.63
N GLY A 18 10.30 -8.08 -16.23
CA GLY A 18 8.98 -8.61 -16.54
C GLY A 18 8.90 -9.31 -17.89
N ILE A 19 7.68 -9.48 -18.40
CA ILE A 19 7.39 -10.16 -19.67
C ILE A 19 6.33 -9.35 -20.41
N GLN A 20 6.47 -9.25 -21.72
CA GLN A 20 5.47 -8.68 -22.61
C GLN A 20 4.81 -9.82 -23.41
N PHE A 21 3.48 -9.85 -23.39
CA PHE A 21 2.68 -10.73 -24.25
C PHE A 21 1.94 -9.87 -25.27
N VAL A 22 2.12 -10.19 -26.55
CA VAL A 22 1.40 -9.54 -27.66
C VAL A 22 0.36 -10.53 -28.15
N ARG A 23 -0.91 -10.10 -28.16
CA ARG A 23 -2.02 -10.90 -28.66
C ARG A 23 -2.29 -10.56 -30.13
N ASN A 24 -2.93 -11.47 -30.86
CA ASN A 24 -3.23 -11.33 -32.29
C ASN A 24 -4.01 -10.05 -32.65
N ASP A 25 -4.76 -9.45 -31.71
CA ASP A 25 -5.43 -8.15 -31.88
C ASP A 25 -4.50 -6.94 -31.69
N ALA A 26 -3.19 -7.16 -31.81
CA ALA A 26 -2.12 -6.20 -31.54
C ALA A 26 -2.13 -5.59 -30.12
N LYS A 27 -2.89 -6.16 -29.17
CA LYS A 27 -2.89 -5.67 -27.79
C LYS A 27 -1.67 -6.17 -27.04
N ILE A 28 -0.98 -5.21 -26.43
CA ILE A 28 0.24 -5.45 -25.66
C ILE A 28 -0.12 -5.54 -24.18
N PHE A 29 0.18 -6.68 -23.57
CA PHE A 29 0.04 -6.91 -22.14
C PHE A 29 1.43 -6.99 -21.51
N ARG A 30 1.74 -6.03 -20.62
CA ARG A 30 3.01 -6.01 -19.88
C ARG A 30 2.79 -6.56 -18.48
N PHE A 31 3.70 -7.42 -18.00
CA PHE A 31 3.61 -8.05 -16.68
C PHE A 31 4.84 -7.77 -15.83
N CYS A 32 4.62 -7.36 -14.58
CA CYS A 32 5.68 -7.06 -13.61
C CYS A 32 6.54 -8.29 -13.25
N ARG A 33 5.90 -9.48 -13.12
CA ARG A 33 6.54 -10.72 -12.64
C ARG A 33 5.82 -11.95 -13.21
N SER A 34 6.47 -13.12 -13.16
CA SER A 34 5.90 -14.41 -13.57
C SER A 34 4.57 -14.73 -12.89
N LYS A 35 4.38 -14.35 -11.61
CA LYS A 35 3.11 -14.46 -10.88
C LYS A 35 1.94 -13.80 -11.64
N CYS A 36 2.14 -12.60 -12.16
CA CYS A 36 1.09 -11.88 -12.89
C CYS A 36 0.79 -12.54 -14.23
N HIS A 37 1.84 -12.95 -14.93
CA HIS A 37 1.71 -13.64 -16.21
C HIS A 37 1.01 -15.00 -16.09
N LYS A 38 1.34 -15.81 -15.07
CA LYS A 38 0.65 -17.08 -14.79
C LYS A 38 -0.83 -16.87 -14.46
N ASN A 39 -1.17 -15.89 -13.61
CA ASN A 39 -2.57 -15.58 -13.31
C ASN A 39 -3.36 -15.10 -14.53
N PHE A 40 -2.71 -14.35 -15.43
CA PHE A 40 -3.29 -13.96 -16.71
C PHE A 40 -3.57 -15.18 -17.61
N LYS A 41 -2.61 -16.11 -17.73
CA LYS A 41 -2.79 -17.36 -18.47
C LYS A 41 -3.92 -18.22 -17.91
N MET A 42 -4.07 -18.25 -16.58
CA MET A 42 -5.19 -18.89 -15.87
C MET A 42 -6.51 -18.12 -15.99
N LYS A 43 -6.58 -17.04 -16.80
CA LYS A 43 -7.77 -16.21 -17.04
C LYS A 43 -8.39 -15.65 -15.74
N ARG A 44 -7.59 -15.44 -14.69
CA ARG A 44 -8.10 -14.87 -13.44
C ARG A 44 -8.40 -13.38 -13.64
N ASN A 45 -9.55 -12.94 -13.14
CA ASN A 45 -9.94 -11.53 -13.22
C ASN A 45 -9.21 -10.72 -12.12
N PRO A 46 -8.35 -9.73 -12.45
CA PRO A 46 -7.62 -8.95 -11.45
C PRO A 46 -8.56 -8.21 -10.48
N ARG A 47 -9.78 -7.84 -10.90
CA ARG A 47 -10.78 -7.18 -10.03
C ARG A 47 -11.27 -8.07 -8.89
N LYS A 48 -11.17 -9.39 -9.01
CA LYS A 48 -11.52 -10.36 -7.95
C LYS A 48 -10.32 -10.78 -7.10
N VAL A 49 -9.09 -10.44 -7.53
CA VAL A 49 -7.86 -10.85 -6.84
C VAL A 49 -7.44 -9.80 -5.82
N LYS A 50 -7.61 -10.13 -4.53
CA LYS A 50 -7.54 -9.21 -3.36
C LYS A 50 -6.28 -8.33 -3.27
N TRP A 51 -5.13 -8.81 -3.75
CA TRP A 51 -3.85 -8.11 -3.63
C TRP A 51 -3.57 -7.11 -4.76
N THR A 52 -4.36 -7.12 -5.84
CA THR A 52 -4.15 -6.20 -6.97
C THR A 52 -4.67 -4.80 -6.65
N LYS A 53 -4.11 -3.79 -7.31
CA LYS A 53 -4.63 -2.42 -7.23
C LYS A 53 -6.02 -2.28 -7.87
N ALA A 54 -6.33 -3.07 -8.90
CA ALA A 54 -7.66 -3.12 -9.50
C ALA A 54 -8.74 -3.53 -8.48
N TYR A 55 -8.50 -4.58 -7.69
CA TYR A 55 -9.39 -4.98 -6.59
C TYR A 55 -9.53 -3.84 -5.56
N ARG A 56 -8.40 -3.25 -5.14
CA ARG A 56 -8.42 -2.17 -4.13
C ARG A 56 -9.25 -0.97 -4.58
N ARG A 57 -9.18 -0.59 -5.86
CA ARG A 57 -9.97 0.50 -6.45
C ARG A 57 -11.47 0.19 -6.43
N VAL A 58 -11.88 -0.99 -6.91
CA VAL A 58 -13.30 -1.38 -6.98
C VAL A 58 -13.93 -1.53 -5.59
N HIS A 59 -13.16 -2.00 -4.61
CA HIS A 59 -13.63 -2.18 -3.23
C HIS A 59 -13.41 -0.97 -2.33
N GLY A 60 -13.15 0.22 -2.88
CA GLY A 60 -13.02 1.46 -2.11
C GLY A 60 -11.88 1.47 -1.08
N LYS A 61 -10.82 0.67 -1.29
CA LYS A 61 -9.65 0.64 -0.38
C LYS A 61 -8.69 1.79 -0.64
N ASP A 62 -8.55 2.17 -1.91
CA ASP A 62 -7.70 3.26 -2.37
C ASP A 62 -8.59 4.43 -2.85
N MET A 63 -8.10 5.66 -2.72
CA MET A 63 -8.79 6.84 -3.25
C MET A 63 -8.86 6.75 -4.78
N THR A 64 -10.05 6.92 -5.37
CA THR A 64 -10.27 6.67 -6.80
C THR A 64 -10.56 7.93 -7.62
N GLN A 65 -11.13 8.94 -7.00
CA GLN A 65 -11.49 10.23 -7.59
C GLN A 65 -10.68 11.30 -6.86
N ASP A 66 -9.63 11.80 -7.50
CA ASP A 66 -8.82 12.90 -6.99
C ASP A 66 -8.24 13.71 -8.15
N SER A 67 -8.15 15.03 -7.97
CA SER A 67 -7.59 15.93 -8.98
C SER A 67 -6.09 15.70 -9.20
N THR A 68 -5.37 15.14 -8.22
CA THR A 68 -3.94 14.83 -8.36
C THR A 68 -3.67 13.79 -9.46
N PHE A 69 -4.63 12.92 -9.76
CA PHE A 69 -4.46 11.89 -10.79
C PHE A 69 -4.51 12.44 -12.22
N GLU A 70 -5.07 13.63 -12.43
CA GLU A 70 -5.16 14.25 -13.75
C GLU A 70 -3.78 14.66 -14.30
N PHE A 71 -2.82 14.92 -13.43
CA PHE A 71 -1.46 15.29 -13.80
C PHE A 71 -0.66 14.12 -14.44
N GLU A 72 -1.01 12.86 -14.12
CA GLU A 72 -0.34 11.66 -14.68
C GLU A 72 -0.86 11.24 -16.07
N ARG A 73 -1.77 12.03 -16.67
CA ARG A 73 -2.39 11.68 -17.96
C ARG A 73 -1.38 11.58 -19.11
N LYS A 74 -1.60 10.63 -20.02
CA LYS A 74 -0.80 10.50 -21.24
C LYS A 74 -1.12 11.65 -22.19
N ARG A 75 -0.12 12.45 -22.54
CA ARG A 75 -0.22 13.49 -23.58
C ARG A 75 0.13 12.87 -24.93
N ASN A 76 -0.79 12.96 -25.90
CA ASN A 76 -0.56 12.47 -27.26
C ASN A 76 0.02 13.54 -28.19
N ARG A 77 -0.19 14.83 -27.86
CA ARG A 77 0.41 15.96 -28.58
C ARG A 77 1.65 16.44 -27.81
N PRO A 78 2.84 16.41 -28.42
CA PRO A 78 4.01 17.04 -27.83
C PRO A 78 3.92 18.56 -27.96
N GLU A 79 4.41 19.26 -26.95
CA GLU A 79 4.64 20.71 -26.97
C GLU A 79 6.10 20.97 -27.35
N ARG A 80 6.40 22.17 -27.86
CA ARG A 80 7.79 22.59 -28.03
C ARG A 80 8.46 22.69 -26.67
N TYR A 81 9.77 22.43 -26.64
CA TYR A 81 10.53 22.50 -25.40
C TYR A 81 10.71 23.96 -24.97
N ASP A 82 10.24 24.28 -23.76
CA ASP A 82 10.47 25.56 -23.10
C ASP A 82 11.15 25.30 -21.75
N ARG A 83 12.33 25.90 -21.52
CA ARG A 83 13.13 25.67 -20.31
C ARG A 83 12.40 26.11 -19.03
N ASN A 84 11.76 27.28 -19.06
CA ASN A 84 11.00 27.81 -17.93
C ASN A 84 9.82 26.89 -17.56
N LEU A 85 9.13 26.34 -18.56
CA LEU A 85 8.04 25.38 -18.35
C LEU A 85 8.57 24.10 -17.69
N ALA A 86 9.68 23.56 -18.20
CA ALA A 86 10.29 22.36 -17.64
C ALA A 86 10.72 22.56 -16.17
N GLU A 87 11.35 23.69 -15.84
CA GLU A 87 11.75 24.02 -14.47
C GLU A 87 10.55 24.12 -13.53
N ASN A 88 9.48 24.80 -13.96
CA ASN A 88 8.25 24.90 -13.19
C ASN A 88 7.59 23.53 -12.94
N VAL A 89 7.61 22.64 -13.94
CA VAL A 89 7.10 21.27 -13.81
C VAL A 89 7.93 20.46 -12.80
N LEU A 90 9.27 20.55 -12.86
CA LEU A 90 10.15 19.85 -11.92
C LEU A 90 9.90 20.29 -10.47
N LYS A 91 9.67 21.60 -10.23
CA LYS A 91 9.28 22.12 -8.91
C LYS A 91 7.88 21.65 -8.48
N ALA A 92 6.94 21.49 -9.41
CA ALA A 92 5.57 21.11 -9.12
C ALA A 92 5.40 19.62 -8.75
N ILE A 93 6.15 18.71 -9.39
CA ILE A 93 6.05 17.25 -9.18
C ILE A 93 6.15 16.82 -7.70
N PRO A 94 7.21 17.21 -6.94
CA PRO A 94 7.34 16.78 -5.55
C PRO A 94 6.22 17.35 -4.67
N LYS A 95 5.74 18.57 -4.96
CA LYS A 95 4.60 19.17 -4.27
C LYS A 95 3.31 18.38 -4.50
N ILE A 96 3.05 17.95 -5.74
CA ILE A 96 1.89 17.11 -6.09
C ILE A 96 1.98 15.76 -5.36
N ASN A 97 3.15 15.13 -5.32
CA ASN A 97 3.37 13.86 -4.61
C ASN A 97 3.11 13.99 -3.10
N LYS A 98 3.58 15.06 -2.45
CA LYS A 98 3.30 15.35 -1.04
C LYS A 98 1.80 15.48 -0.77
N ILE A 99 1.09 16.24 -1.61
CA ILE A 99 -0.36 16.42 -1.50
C ILE A 99 -1.09 15.07 -1.67
N ARG A 100 -0.67 14.27 -2.64
CA ARG A 100 -1.24 12.93 -2.87
C ARG A 100 -1.04 12.01 -1.67
N SER A 101 0.17 11.93 -1.11
CA SER A 101 0.44 11.10 0.09
C SER A 101 -0.46 11.50 1.25
N ALA A 102 -0.53 12.81 1.55
CA ALA A 102 -1.36 13.32 2.63
C ALA A 102 -2.86 13.02 2.44
N ARG A 103 -3.35 13.07 1.19
CA ARG A 103 -4.75 12.70 0.85
C ARG A 103 -4.99 11.19 0.99
N GLU A 104 -4.06 10.37 0.54
CA GLU A 104 -4.12 8.90 0.68
C GLU A 104 -4.10 8.47 2.16
N GLU A 105 -3.24 9.09 2.97
CA GLU A 105 -3.16 8.86 4.42
C GLU A 105 -4.47 9.24 5.12
N ARG A 106 -5.07 10.39 4.76
CA ARG A 106 -6.37 10.80 5.27
C ARG A 106 -7.47 9.80 4.92
N HIS A 107 -7.51 9.33 3.68
CA HIS A 107 -8.46 8.30 3.24
C HIS A 107 -8.27 7.00 4.04
N HIS A 108 -7.02 6.61 4.27
CA HIS A 108 -6.70 5.44 5.09
C HIS A 108 -7.16 5.61 6.55
N LYS A 109 -6.87 6.77 7.16
CA LYS A 109 -7.28 7.11 8.54
C LYS A 109 -8.80 7.06 8.69
N ASN A 110 -9.53 7.66 7.76
CA ASN A 110 -11.00 7.64 7.76
C ASN A 110 -11.56 6.21 7.66
N ARG A 111 -10.96 5.36 6.83
CA ARG A 111 -11.36 3.95 6.70
C ARG A 111 -11.08 3.12 7.95
N MET A 112 -10.02 3.45 8.68
CA MET A 112 -9.63 2.73 9.91
C MET A 112 -10.30 3.30 11.17
N LYS A 113 -11.00 4.44 11.06
CA LYS A 113 -11.74 5.05 12.16
C LYS A 113 -12.77 4.06 12.74
N GLY A 114 -12.84 3.97 14.06
CA GLY A 114 -13.76 3.07 14.77
C GLY A 114 -13.30 1.60 14.87
N LYS A 115 -12.25 1.17 14.15
CA LYS A 115 -11.73 -0.19 14.30
C LYS A 115 -11.19 -0.45 15.71
N LYS A 116 -10.53 0.55 16.32
CA LYS A 116 -9.98 0.44 17.68
C LYS A 116 -11.08 0.18 18.72
N GLU A 117 -12.18 0.92 18.64
CA GLU A 117 -13.32 0.74 19.55
C GLU A 117 -13.97 -0.63 19.38
N LYS A 118 -14.14 -1.11 18.13
CA LYS A 118 -14.64 -2.46 17.86
C LYS A 118 -13.74 -3.53 18.46
N LEU A 119 -12.43 -3.40 18.26
CA LEU A 119 -11.43 -4.31 18.83
C LEU A 119 -11.47 -4.29 20.36
N GLN A 120 -11.62 -3.13 20.99
CA GLN A 120 -11.77 -3.02 22.44
C GLN A 120 -13.04 -3.74 22.94
N LYS A 121 -14.17 -3.57 22.25
CA LYS A 121 -15.42 -4.25 22.59
C LYS A 121 -15.33 -5.77 22.43
N GLU A 122 -14.70 -6.23 21.35
CA GLU A 122 -14.43 -7.65 21.10
C GLU A 122 -13.53 -8.23 22.20
N ALA A 123 -12.43 -7.56 22.52
CA ALA A 123 -11.52 -7.97 23.59
C ALA A 123 -12.21 -8.00 24.98
N MET A 124 -13.08 -7.02 25.25
CA MET A 124 -13.85 -6.98 26.51
C MET A 124 -14.80 -8.19 26.60
N LYS A 125 -15.47 -8.53 25.49
CA LYS A 125 -16.33 -9.72 25.39
C LYS A 125 -15.53 -11.03 25.52
N GLU A 126 -14.33 -11.09 24.94
CA GLU A 126 -13.43 -12.24 25.08
C GLU A 126 -12.97 -12.43 26.53
N LEU A 127 -12.66 -11.34 27.25
CA LEU A 127 -12.32 -11.39 28.67
C LEU A 127 -13.49 -11.86 29.54
N GLU A 128 -14.71 -11.38 29.27
CA GLU A 128 -15.91 -11.85 29.97
C GLU A 128 -16.14 -13.36 29.79
N GLN A 129 -16.00 -13.86 28.57
CA GLN A 129 -16.17 -15.28 28.25
C GLN A 129 -15.00 -16.14 28.77
N GLY A 130 -13.79 -15.59 28.73
CA GLY A 130 -12.54 -16.26 29.06
C GLY A 130 -12.06 -16.04 30.49
N ILE A 131 -12.91 -15.51 31.38
CA ILE A 131 -12.51 -15.15 32.75
C ILE A 131 -11.88 -16.33 33.50
N SER A 132 -12.32 -17.56 33.23
CA SER A 132 -11.78 -18.79 33.83
C SER A 132 -10.37 -19.16 33.35
N LEU A 133 -9.95 -18.67 32.19
CA LEU A 133 -8.63 -18.93 31.60
C LEU A 133 -7.58 -17.93 32.09
N VAL A 134 -8.01 -16.83 32.70
CA VAL A 134 -7.14 -15.74 33.15
C VAL A 134 -7.02 -15.80 34.67
N LYS A 135 -5.81 -16.12 35.18
CA LYS A 135 -5.53 -16.00 36.62
C LYS A 135 -5.50 -14.54 37.04
N ALA A 136 -6.01 -14.26 38.24
CA ALA A 136 -6.00 -12.92 38.79
C ALA A 136 -4.56 -12.39 38.91
N PRO A 137 -4.30 -11.11 38.57
CA PRO A 137 -2.97 -10.54 38.58
C PRO A 137 -2.31 -10.52 39.98
N SER A 138 -3.09 -10.56 41.06
CA SER A 138 -2.60 -10.74 42.44
C SER A 138 -1.94 -12.10 42.66
N VAL A 139 -2.54 -13.18 42.16
CA VAL A 139 -2.01 -14.56 42.27
C VAL A 139 -0.67 -14.70 41.52
N LEU A 140 -0.47 -13.93 40.45
CA LEU A 140 0.82 -13.88 39.73
C LEU A 140 1.91 -13.09 40.46
N GLN A 141 1.54 -12.21 41.41
CA GLN A 141 2.50 -11.47 42.24
C GLN A 141 2.97 -12.30 43.46
N GLU A 142 2.10 -13.16 43.99
CA GLU A 142 2.37 -14.00 45.16
C GLU A 142 3.23 -15.23 44.84
N ASP A 143 3.10 -15.80 43.63
CA ASP A 143 3.87 -16.97 43.17
C ASP A 143 4.83 -16.63 42.01
N PRO A 144 6.10 -16.25 42.28
CA PRO A 144 7.09 -15.93 41.25
C PRO A 144 7.39 -17.10 40.30
N SER A 145 7.15 -18.34 40.73
CA SER A 145 7.36 -19.57 39.96
C SER A 145 6.40 -19.72 38.77
N LEU A 146 5.26 -19.02 38.80
CA LEU A 146 4.27 -18.98 37.72
C LEU A 146 4.57 -17.88 36.68
N THR A 147 5.57 -17.04 36.94
CA THR A 147 6.02 -16.01 36.01
C THR A 147 7.30 -16.44 35.31
N LEU A 148 7.32 -16.39 33.97
CA LEU A 148 8.57 -16.55 33.23
C LEU A 148 9.53 -15.41 33.63
N PRO A 149 10.83 -15.69 33.85
CA PRO A 149 11.79 -14.65 34.19
C PRO A 149 11.76 -13.57 33.11
N LYS A 150 11.59 -12.30 33.52
CA LYS A 150 11.57 -11.16 32.61
C LYS A 150 12.94 -11.03 31.93
N ILE A 151 13.09 -11.67 30.78
CA ILE A 151 14.24 -11.47 29.90
C ILE A 151 14.17 -10.02 29.42
N LYS A 152 15.03 -9.17 29.96
CA LYS A 152 15.18 -7.78 29.51
C LYS A 152 15.84 -7.80 28.13
N VAL A 153 15.03 -7.98 27.10
CA VAL A 153 15.46 -7.77 25.72
C VAL A 153 15.65 -6.26 25.55
N LYS A 154 16.87 -5.82 25.27
CA LYS A 154 17.14 -4.44 24.83
C LYS A 154 16.46 -4.23 23.48
N VAL A 155 15.22 -3.77 23.51
CA VAL A 155 14.54 -3.32 22.30
C VAL A 155 15.24 -2.03 21.88
N SER A 156 16.05 -2.06 20.83
CA SER A 156 16.52 -0.82 20.22
C SER A 156 15.28 -0.05 19.79
N GLN A 157 15.16 1.20 20.21
CA GLN A 157 14.13 2.07 19.68
C GLN A 157 14.32 2.06 18.16
N LYS A 158 13.28 1.67 17.42
CA LYS A 158 13.27 1.90 15.99
C LYS A 158 13.43 3.40 15.84
N GLN A 159 14.58 3.83 15.34
CA GLN A 159 14.71 5.15 14.75
C GLN A 159 13.50 5.25 13.82
N SER A 160 12.66 6.27 14.03
CA SER A 160 11.72 6.66 13.02
C SER A 160 12.57 6.88 11.77
N GLU A 161 12.51 5.94 10.83
CA GLU A 161 12.96 6.17 9.47
C GLU A 161 12.09 7.34 8.99
N GLU A 162 12.58 8.55 9.24
CA GLU A 162 12.30 9.67 8.36
C GLU A 162 12.61 9.12 6.99
N ASN A 163 11.56 8.87 6.22
CA ASN A 163 11.68 8.56 4.81
C ASN A 163 12.31 9.80 4.20
N HIS A 164 13.65 9.86 4.24
CA HIS A 164 14.43 10.76 3.43
C HIS A 164 14.02 10.40 2.01
N ALA A 165 13.14 11.23 1.44
CA ALA A 165 12.94 11.27 0.02
C ALA A 165 14.35 11.41 -0.56
N MET A 166 14.76 10.37 -1.28
CA MET A 166 16.01 10.31 -2.01
C MET A 166 16.02 11.49 -2.97
N GLU A 167 16.62 12.60 -2.54
CA GLU A 167 17.09 13.67 -3.40
C GLU A 167 18.30 13.10 -4.13
N GLU A 168 18.07 12.62 -5.34
CA GLU A 168 19.04 12.77 -6.44
C GLU A 168 18.76 14.10 -7.13
#